data_AF-A0A429ADF7-F1
#
_entry.id   AF-A0A429ADF7-F1
#
_cell.length_a   1.000
_cell.length_b   1.000
_cell.length_c   1.000
_cell.angle_alpha   90.00
_cell.angle_beta   90.00
_cell.angle_gamma   90.00
#
_symmetry.space_group_name_H-M   'P 1'
#
loop_
_entity.id
_entity.type
_entity.pdbx_description
1 polymer ?
#
loop_
_entity_poly.entity_id
_entity_poly.type
_entity_poly.pdbx_seq_one_letter_code
_entity_poly.pdbx_strand_id
1 'polypeptide(L)'
;MKRLSIILLACTAVLPLGGTANAAAYPVKSAKLTANPLYDTGTLPTVDCAEPPVKRGDRKLARAYLDSVIGCLESAWQWHLDKASLPYSKIKVRHLAKIPKNYCGLDIPKDDSQAQYCPKTRTLVFQIGKNWLDDPTDLWLFDTAAAMYAMHVQKLTGIYDAYLAAPHRSAAEQNEQERRQSLQAECLGGAFVKSAWPMTDRTDKDWTYFLSLVQGDGPHDRRTIGSTASLKKWISRGFATGDPASCNTWTAPSSAVA
;
A
#
# COMPACT_ATOMS: atom_id res chain seq x y z
N MET A 1 9.04 -2.33 18.85
CA MET A 1 8.71 -3.18 17.70
C MET A 1 7.30 -2.86 17.24
N LYS A 2 7.15 -2.21 16.09
CA LYS A 2 5.83 -1.94 15.48
C LYS A 2 5.22 -3.31 15.10
N ARG A 3 4.42 -3.87 16.01
CA ARG A 3 3.65 -5.10 15.82
C ARG A 3 2.18 -4.74 15.95
N LEU A 4 1.38 -5.11 14.95
CA LEU A 4 -0.04 -5.34 15.16
C LEU A 4 -0.17 -6.72 15.80
N SER A 5 -0.90 -6.79 16.91
CA SER A 5 -1.26 -8.05 17.56
C SER A 5 -2.52 -7.82 18.37
N ILE A 6 -3.67 -8.29 17.87
CA ILE A 6 -4.79 -8.70 18.73
C ILE A 6 -5.42 -9.97 18.14
N ILE A 7 -5.20 -11.08 18.86
CA ILE A 7 -5.80 -12.40 18.70
C ILE A 7 -7.03 -12.48 19.62
N LEU A 8 -8.11 -13.15 19.17
CA LEU A 8 -8.89 -14.22 19.86
C LEU A 8 -10.37 -14.27 19.42
N LEU A 9 -10.85 -15.43 18.95
CA LEU A 9 -11.77 -16.30 19.74
C LEU A 9 -11.96 -17.73 19.15
N ALA A 10 -11.68 -18.72 20.00
CA ALA A 10 -12.23 -20.08 20.22
C ALA A 10 -12.57 -21.09 19.09
N CYS A 11 -11.75 -22.15 19.06
CA CYS A 11 -12.01 -23.61 19.06
C CYS A 11 -13.12 -24.27 18.22
N THR A 12 -12.70 -25.16 17.30
CA THR A 12 -13.05 -26.60 17.30
C THR A 12 -11.96 -27.41 16.58
N ALA A 13 -11.57 -28.55 17.16
CA ALA A 13 -10.55 -29.46 16.64
C ALA A 13 -11.06 -30.27 15.43
N VAL A 14 -10.27 -30.31 14.34
CA VAL A 14 -10.33 -31.34 13.30
C VAL A 14 -8.90 -31.64 12.82
N LEU A 15 -8.58 -32.95 12.74
CA LEU A 15 -7.31 -33.55 12.32
C LEU A 15 -6.84 -33.15 10.91
N PRO A 16 -5.54 -33.30 10.58
CA PRO A 16 -4.95 -32.70 9.39
C PRO A 16 -5.16 -33.60 8.17
N LEU A 17 -6.03 -33.17 7.25
CA LEU A 17 -5.95 -33.63 5.87
C LEU A 17 -5.00 -32.68 5.14
N GLY A 18 -3.84 -33.20 4.76
CA GLY A 18 -2.88 -32.52 3.90
C GLY A 18 -3.57 -32.05 2.62
N GLY A 19 -3.85 -30.75 2.55
CA GLY A 19 -4.32 -30.09 1.34
C GLY A 19 -3.13 -29.66 0.54
N THR A 20 -2.93 -30.29 -0.61
CA THR A 20 -2.10 -29.79 -1.70
C THR A 20 -2.45 -28.32 -1.95
N ALA A 21 -1.42 -27.47 -2.05
CA ALA A 21 -1.55 -26.07 -2.43
C ALA A 21 -2.35 -25.98 -3.73
N ASN A 22 -3.61 -25.58 -3.64
CA ASN A 22 -4.43 -25.30 -4.82
C ASN A 22 -3.88 -24.05 -5.51
N ALA A 23 -2.95 -24.28 -6.42
CA ALA A 23 -2.47 -23.35 -7.45
C ALA A 23 -3.59 -23.06 -8.49
N ALA A 24 -4.77 -22.67 -8.03
CA ALA A 24 -5.95 -22.47 -8.85
C ALA A 24 -6.50 -21.04 -8.69
N ALA A 25 -5.72 -20.06 -9.15
CA ALA A 25 -6.18 -18.69 -9.38
C ALA A 25 -5.38 -18.03 -10.52
N TYR A 26 -5.29 -18.68 -11.68
CA TYR A 26 -4.79 -18.04 -12.89
C TYR A 26 -5.51 -18.60 -14.12
N PRO A 27 -5.96 -17.77 -15.09
CA PRO A 27 -5.66 -16.33 -15.27
C PRO A 27 -6.76 -15.35 -14.81
N VAL A 28 -6.34 -14.16 -14.35
CA VAL A 28 -7.22 -13.00 -14.12
C VAL A 28 -7.73 -12.48 -15.47
N LYS A 29 -9.03 -12.61 -15.73
CA LYS A 29 -9.65 -12.25 -17.01
C LYS A 29 -10.22 -10.83 -17.02
N SER A 30 -9.36 -9.84 -16.76
CA SER A 30 -9.76 -8.42 -16.82
C SER A 30 -8.64 -7.57 -17.39
N ALA A 31 -8.85 -7.05 -18.62
CA ALA A 31 -7.88 -6.16 -19.27
C ALA A 31 -7.61 -4.88 -18.45
N LYS A 32 -8.60 -4.39 -17.70
CA LYS A 32 -8.41 -3.25 -16.79
C LYS A 32 -7.42 -3.53 -15.66
N LEU A 33 -7.22 -4.80 -15.29
CA LEU A 33 -6.27 -5.23 -14.27
C LEU A 33 -4.94 -5.63 -14.90
N THR A 34 -4.95 -6.38 -15.99
CA THR A 34 -3.75 -6.99 -16.58
C THR A 34 -3.05 -6.12 -17.63
N ALA A 35 -3.76 -5.20 -18.29
CA ALA A 35 -3.28 -4.34 -19.37
C ALA A 35 -3.80 -2.90 -19.20
N ASN A 36 -3.73 -2.38 -17.97
CA ASN A 36 -4.14 -1.01 -17.69
C ASN A 36 -3.16 -0.02 -18.35
N PRO A 37 -3.65 1.08 -18.97
CA PRO A 37 -2.78 2.08 -19.58
C PRO A 37 -1.71 2.67 -18.64
N LEU A 38 -1.93 2.63 -17.31
CA LEU A 38 -0.93 3.03 -16.32
C LEU A 38 0.40 2.31 -16.53
N TYR A 39 0.40 1.04 -16.97
CA TYR A 39 1.61 0.25 -17.15
C TYR A 39 2.44 0.66 -18.37
N ASP A 40 1.92 1.54 -19.24
CA ASP A 40 2.62 2.00 -20.45
C ASP A 40 3.07 3.48 -20.32
N THR A 41 3.01 4.03 -19.10
CA THR A 41 3.28 5.46 -18.85
C THR A 41 4.75 5.80 -18.60
N GLY A 42 5.59 4.78 -18.42
CA GLY A 42 7.02 4.92 -18.13
C GLY A 42 7.30 5.38 -16.69
N THR A 43 8.54 5.79 -16.44
CA THR A 43 9.01 6.20 -15.11
C THR A 43 8.35 7.49 -14.61
N LEU A 44 8.04 7.54 -13.31
CA LEU A 44 7.62 8.77 -12.64
C LEU A 44 8.67 9.89 -12.79
N PRO A 45 8.27 11.17 -12.78
CA PRO A 45 9.21 12.29 -12.76
C PRO A 45 10.04 12.28 -11.48
N THR A 46 11.25 12.82 -11.50
CA THR A 46 11.97 13.13 -10.26
C THR A 46 11.27 14.29 -9.55
N VAL A 47 11.08 14.16 -8.23
CA VAL A 47 10.52 15.22 -7.39
C VAL A 47 11.44 15.53 -6.23
N ASP A 48 11.58 16.82 -5.91
CA ASP A 48 12.20 17.24 -4.67
C ASP A 48 11.15 17.19 -3.55
N CYS A 49 11.25 16.18 -2.68
CA CYS A 49 10.33 16.01 -1.57
C CYS A 49 11.03 16.24 -0.24
N ALA A 50 11.03 17.50 0.20
CA ALA A 50 11.59 17.87 1.48
C ALA A 50 10.78 17.26 2.65
N GLU A 51 11.49 16.63 3.57
CA GLU A 51 10.93 16.06 4.79
C GLU A 51 10.94 17.11 5.91
N PRO A 52 9.78 17.61 6.37
CA PRO A 52 9.75 18.51 7.51
C PRO A 52 10.13 17.75 8.79
N PRO A 53 10.54 18.45 9.86
CA PRO A 53 10.96 17.81 11.10
C PRO A 53 9.83 17.00 11.73
N VAL A 54 10.20 15.83 12.25
CA VAL A 54 9.32 14.94 13.02
C VAL A 54 10.01 14.53 14.31
N LYS A 55 9.25 14.33 15.39
CA LYS A 55 9.79 14.06 16.73
C LYS A 55 8.99 12.98 17.45
N ARG A 56 9.69 12.15 18.22
CA ARG A 56 9.09 11.14 19.10
C ARG A 56 7.96 11.74 19.94
N GLY A 57 6.80 11.09 19.92
CA GLY A 57 5.61 11.50 20.66
C GLY A 57 4.89 12.75 20.16
N ASP A 58 5.41 13.46 19.15
CA ASP A 58 4.79 14.67 18.63
C ASP A 58 3.86 14.37 17.45
N ARG A 59 2.58 14.16 17.78
CA ARG A 59 1.54 13.91 16.78
C ARG A 59 1.33 15.10 15.84
N LYS A 60 1.55 16.34 16.29
CA LYS A 60 1.32 17.53 15.44
C LYS A 60 2.36 17.57 14.33
N LEU A 61 3.62 17.34 14.66
CA LEU A 61 4.70 17.27 13.67
C LEU A 61 4.51 16.10 12.70
N ALA A 62 4.11 14.91 13.19
CA ALA A 62 3.86 13.77 12.31
C ALA A 62 2.71 14.00 11.32
N ARG A 63 1.66 14.75 11.69
CA ARG A 63 0.58 15.14 10.78
C ARG A 63 1.08 16.09 9.69
N ALA A 64 1.83 17.13 10.08
CA ALA A 64 2.43 18.06 9.13
C ALA A 64 3.40 17.36 8.17
N TYR A 65 4.16 16.39 8.67
CA TYR A 65 5.01 15.51 7.87
C TYR A 65 4.22 14.74 6.82
N LEU A 66 3.17 14.02 7.22
CA LEU A 66 2.31 13.28 6.27
C LEU A 66 1.66 14.21 5.24
N ASP A 67 1.18 15.38 5.66
CA ASP A 67 0.58 16.35 4.74
C ASP A 67 1.59 16.88 3.70
N SER A 68 2.86 17.07 4.10
CA SER A 68 3.96 17.44 3.20
C SER A 68 4.26 16.34 2.19
N VAL A 69 4.38 15.08 2.65
CA VAL A 69 4.61 13.92 1.77
C VAL A 69 3.46 13.74 0.79
N ILE A 70 2.21 13.92 1.23
CA ILE A 70 1.05 13.90 0.33
C ILE A 70 1.12 15.01 -0.71
N GLY A 71 1.61 16.21 -0.37
CA GLY A 71 1.85 17.28 -1.34
C GLY A 71 2.83 16.87 -2.46
N CYS A 72 3.90 16.16 -2.11
CA CYS A 72 4.84 15.61 -3.09
C CYS A 72 4.19 14.53 -3.97
N LEU A 73 3.43 13.61 -3.36
CA LEU A 73 2.70 12.56 -4.05
C LEU A 73 1.71 13.13 -5.08
N GLU A 74 0.93 14.14 -4.68
CA GLU A 74 0.02 14.85 -5.59
C GLU A 74 0.78 15.45 -6.76
N SER A 75 1.89 16.13 -6.52
CA SER A 75 2.68 16.77 -7.58
C SER A 75 3.24 15.75 -8.56
N ALA A 76 3.83 14.66 -8.06
CA ALA A 76 4.42 13.60 -8.88
C ALA A 76 3.36 12.89 -9.73
N TRP A 77 2.28 12.43 -9.10
CA TRP A 77 1.24 11.65 -9.78
C TRP A 77 0.35 12.49 -10.67
N GLN A 78 0.06 13.74 -10.30
CA GLN A 78 -0.66 14.67 -11.18
C GLN A 78 0.09 14.83 -12.49
N TRP A 79 1.37 15.23 -12.42
CA TRP A 79 2.17 15.43 -13.62
C TRP A 79 2.25 14.17 -14.47
N HIS A 80 2.45 13.02 -13.82
CA HIS A 80 2.58 11.73 -14.50
C HIS A 80 1.29 11.31 -15.22
N LEU A 81 0.15 11.42 -14.56
CA LEU A 81 -1.15 11.05 -15.14
C LEU A 81 -1.58 12.05 -16.22
N ASP A 82 -1.37 13.36 -16.01
CA ASP A 82 -1.67 14.40 -17.00
C ASP A 82 -0.85 14.19 -18.28
N LYS A 83 0.45 13.90 -18.18
CA LYS A 83 1.32 13.58 -19.32
C LYS A 83 0.83 12.36 -20.09
N ALA A 84 0.29 11.36 -19.40
CA ALA A 84 -0.27 10.16 -19.98
C ALA A 84 -1.73 10.31 -20.45
N SER A 85 -2.33 11.50 -20.34
CA SER A 85 -3.75 11.75 -20.60
C SER A 85 -4.69 10.83 -19.81
N LEU A 86 -4.31 10.48 -18.58
CA LEU A 86 -5.08 9.67 -17.65
C LEU A 86 -5.88 10.54 -16.68
N PRO A 87 -7.02 10.05 -16.14
CA PRO A 87 -7.82 10.84 -15.21
C PRO A 87 -7.05 11.20 -13.95
N TYR A 88 -7.18 12.45 -13.51
CA TYR A 88 -6.65 12.92 -12.24
C TYR A 88 -7.68 13.71 -11.45
N SER A 89 -7.64 13.57 -10.13
CA SER A 89 -8.35 14.44 -9.20
C SER A 89 -7.66 14.36 -7.85
N LYS A 90 -7.44 15.50 -7.19
CA LYS A 90 -6.77 15.58 -5.89
C LYS A 90 -7.41 14.67 -4.82
N ILE A 91 -6.59 14.06 -3.96
CA ILE A 91 -7.01 13.33 -2.77
C ILE A 91 -7.50 14.28 -1.67
N LYS A 92 -8.42 13.80 -0.83
CA LYS A 92 -8.77 14.46 0.43
C LYS A 92 -7.99 13.81 1.56
N VAL A 93 -7.41 14.58 2.47
CA VAL A 93 -6.72 14.05 3.66
C VAL A 93 -7.50 14.40 4.93
N ARG A 94 -7.62 13.45 5.86
CA ARG A 94 -8.17 13.71 7.20
C ARG A 94 -7.31 13.05 8.27
N HIS A 95 -7.04 13.78 9.33
CA HIS A 95 -6.39 13.25 10.53
C HIS A 95 -7.42 13.04 11.63
N LEU A 96 -7.70 11.79 11.99
CA LEU A 96 -8.63 11.46 13.07
C LEU A 96 -7.86 11.10 14.34
N ALA A 97 -8.48 11.38 15.49
CA ALA A 97 -7.98 10.87 16.77
C ALA A 97 -8.20 9.34 16.87
N LYS A 98 -9.32 8.88 16.31
CA LYS A 98 -9.70 7.47 16.22
C LYS A 98 -10.58 7.25 15.00
N ILE A 99 -10.29 6.25 14.19
CA ILE A 99 -11.15 5.80 13.10
C ILE A 99 -12.27 4.93 13.69
N PRO A 100 -13.55 5.19 13.37
CA PRO A 100 -14.66 4.35 13.80
C PRO A 100 -14.52 2.90 13.31
N LYS A 101 -15.04 1.92 14.07
CA LYS A 101 -14.97 0.49 13.72
C LYS A 101 -15.52 0.19 12.33
N ASN A 102 -16.65 0.78 11.96
CA ASN A 102 -17.13 0.76 10.58
C ASN A 102 -16.85 2.13 9.99
N TYR A 103 -15.97 2.16 8.98
CA TYR A 103 -15.63 3.39 8.29
C TYR A 103 -15.55 3.14 6.79
N CYS A 104 -16.20 4.01 6.01
CA CYS A 104 -16.32 3.92 4.55
C CYS A 104 -16.81 2.55 4.00
N GLY A 105 -17.53 1.78 4.81
CA GLY A 105 -18.03 0.45 4.46
C GLY A 105 -17.03 -0.69 4.70
N LEU A 106 -15.97 -0.43 5.45
CA LEU A 106 -14.94 -1.40 5.82
C LEU A 106 -14.93 -1.60 7.34
N ASP A 107 -14.63 -2.82 7.78
CA ASP A 107 -14.33 -3.12 9.18
C ASP A 107 -12.90 -2.72 9.47
N ILE A 108 -12.74 -1.86 10.46
CA ILE A 108 -11.48 -1.21 10.79
C ILE A 108 -10.91 -1.89 12.04
N PRO A 109 -9.64 -2.35 12.00
CA PRO A 109 -9.00 -3.00 13.13
C PRO A 109 -8.81 -2.03 14.31
N LYS A 110 -8.58 -2.57 15.50
CA LYS A 110 -8.42 -1.78 16.73
C LYS A 110 -6.96 -1.41 16.98
N ASP A 111 -6.31 -0.83 15.98
CA ASP A 111 -4.91 -0.42 16.10
C ASP A 111 -4.78 1.01 16.60
N ASP A 112 -3.65 1.28 17.26
CA ASP A 112 -3.35 2.62 17.79
C ASP A 112 -2.93 3.59 16.66
N SER A 113 -2.24 3.08 15.64
CA SER A 113 -1.97 3.82 14.40
C SER A 113 -2.36 3.02 13.17
N GLN A 114 -2.91 3.72 12.19
CA GLN A 114 -3.38 3.14 10.93
C GLN A 114 -3.71 4.23 9.91
N ALA A 115 -3.70 3.85 8.65
CA ALA A 115 -4.20 4.65 7.55
C ALA A 115 -5.35 3.91 6.85
N GLN A 116 -6.30 4.66 6.27
CA GLN A 116 -7.42 4.10 5.52
C GLN A 116 -7.71 4.94 4.29
N TYR A 117 -7.80 4.30 3.13
CA TYR A 117 -8.28 4.94 1.91
C TYR A 117 -9.77 4.64 1.69
N CYS A 118 -10.56 5.67 1.49
CA CYS A 118 -12.00 5.60 1.21
C CYS A 118 -12.23 5.81 -0.30
N PRO A 119 -12.44 4.74 -1.10
CA PRO A 119 -12.46 4.85 -2.55
C PRO A 119 -13.64 5.67 -3.09
N LYS A 120 -14.80 5.59 -2.44
CA LYS A 120 -16.02 6.33 -2.85
C LYS A 120 -15.85 7.85 -2.72
N THR A 121 -15.16 8.31 -1.68
CA THR A 121 -14.98 9.74 -1.38
C THR A 121 -13.59 10.27 -1.74
N ARG A 122 -12.70 9.40 -2.24
CA ARG A 122 -11.28 9.67 -2.53
C ARG A 122 -10.59 10.34 -1.35
N THR A 123 -10.76 9.76 -0.17
CA THR A 123 -10.26 10.31 1.09
C THR A 123 -9.26 9.36 1.74
N LEU A 124 -8.06 9.85 2.02
CA LEU A 124 -7.09 9.19 2.87
C LEU A 124 -7.23 9.69 4.31
N VAL A 125 -7.34 8.77 5.24
CA VAL A 125 -7.49 9.05 6.67
C VAL A 125 -6.32 8.47 7.43
N PHE A 126 -5.72 9.28 8.31
CA PHE A 126 -4.67 8.85 9.23
C PHE A 126 -5.16 8.91 10.67
N GLN A 127 -4.87 7.85 11.43
CA GLN A 127 -4.88 7.83 12.89
C GLN A 127 -3.45 7.56 13.35
N ILE A 128 -2.88 8.47 14.15
CA ILE A 128 -1.50 8.41 14.61
C ILE A 128 -1.47 8.22 16.12
N GLY A 129 -1.13 7.02 16.53
CA GLY A 129 -0.89 6.59 17.90
C GLY A 129 0.59 6.59 18.29
N LYS A 130 0.90 5.99 19.44
CA LYS A 130 2.24 5.89 20.02
C LYS A 130 3.18 5.03 19.19
N ASN A 131 2.71 3.92 18.60
CA ASN A 131 3.58 2.99 17.87
C ASN A 131 4.22 3.61 16.62
N TRP A 132 3.55 4.52 15.92
CA TRP A 132 4.15 5.26 14.80
C TRP A 132 5.02 6.44 15.25
N LEU A 133 4.89 6.88 16.51
CA LEU A 133 5.63 8.00 17.09
C LEU A 133 6.82 7.57 17.96
N ASP A 134 7.14 6.27 18.03
CA ASP A 134 8.27 5.75 18.81
C ASP A 134 9.62 6.05 18.16
N ASP A 135 9.70 5.82 16.85
CA ASP A 135 10.78 6.25 15.96
C ASP A 135 10.12 6.77 14.68
N PRO A 136 9.71 8.05 14.65
CA PRO A 136 9.03 8.62 13.50
C PRO A 136 10.01 9.19 12.47
N THR A 137 11.32 9.14 12.75
CA THR A 137 12.38 9.56 11.83
C THR A 137 12.72 8.50 10.81
N ASP A 138 12.27 7.26 10.97
CA ASP A 138 12.34 6.22 9.94
C ASP A 138 11.48 6.56 8.70
N LEU A 139 11.62 5.80 7.61
CA LEU A 139 10.83 6.02 6.38
C LEU A 139 9.41 5.44 6.48
N TRP A 140 8.98 4.92 7.64
CA TRP A 140 7.69 4.23 7.75
C TRP A 140 6.51 5.15 7.40
N LEU A 141 6.50 6.39 7.91
CA LEU A 141 5.42 7.34 7.63
C LEU A 141 5.42 7.77 6.16
N PHE A 142 6.60 7.94 5.57
CA PHE A 142 6.76 8.30 4.16
C PHE A 142 6.17 7.22 3.25
N ASP A 143 6.62 5.98 3.43
CA ASP A 143 6.24 4.86 2.60
C ASP A 143 4.76 4.48 2.82
N THR A 144 4.27 4.54 4.07
CA THR A 144 2.83 4.35 4.35
C THR A 144 1.98 5.39 3.61
N ALA A 145 2.38 6.67 3.58
CA ALA A 145 1.66 7.67 2.82
C ALA A 145 1.69 7.35 1.31
N ALA A 146 2.83 6.90 0.79
CA ALA A 146 3.01 6.54 -0.61
C ALA A 146 2.15 5.33 -1.02
N ALA A 147 2.18 4.23 -0.27
CA ALA A 147 1.37 3.04 -0.54
C ALA A 147 -0.14 3.35 -0.46
N MET A 148 -0.55 4.15 0.52
CA MET A 148 -1.96 4.55 0.65
C MET A 148 -2.42 5.50 -0.47
N TYR A 149 -1.55 6.41 -0.92
CA TYR A 149 -1.82 7.25 -2.09
C TYR A 149 -1.83 6.41 -3.38
N ALA A 150 -1.05 5.34 -3.48
CA ALA A 150 -1.13 4.44 -4.64
C ALA A 150 -2.49 3.77 -4.79
N MET A 151 -3.25 3.55 -3.71
CA MET A 151 -4.66 3.12 -3.81
C MET A 151 -5.54 4.19 -4.47
N HIS A 152 -5.20 5.47 -4.30
CA HIS A 152 -5.83 6.57 -5.02
C HIS A 152 -5.49 6.54 -6.52
N VAL A 153 -4.23 6.29 -6.88
CA VAL A 153 -3.81 6.10 -8.27
C VAL A 153 -4.53 4.91 -8.92
N GLN A 154 -4.64 3.77 -8.22
CA GLN A 154 -5.44 2.63 -8.68
C GLN A 154 -6.90 3.01 -8.91
N LYS A 155 -7.47 3.88 -8.06
CA LYS A 155 -8.85 4.38 -8.22
C LYS A 155 -8.99 5.31 -9.43
N LEU A 156 -8.05 6.22 -9.64
CA LEU A 156 -8.05 7.15 -10.77
C LEU A 156 -7.93 6.43 -12.12
N THR A 157 -7.12 5.37 -12.15
CA THR A 157 -6.85 4.57 -13.36
C THR A 157 -7.84 3.41 -13.56
N GLY A 158 -8.84 3.29 -12.68
CA GLY A 158 -9.90 2.27 -12.77
C GLY A 158 -9.49 0.86 -12.36
N ILE A 159 -8.25 0.65 -11.93
CA ILE A 159 -7.76 -0.63 -11.39
C ILE A 159 -8.53 -1.02 -10.13
N TYR A 160 -8.70 -0.09 -9.20
CA TYR A 160 -9.37 -0.35 -7.92
C TYR A 160 -10.83 -0.82 -8.13
N ASP A 161 -11.54 -0.17 -9.05
CA ASP A 161 -12.92 -0.53 -9.39
C ASP A 161 -13.01 -1.86 -10.12
N ALA A 162 -12.07 -2.14 -11.02
CA ALA A 162 -12.00 -3.42 -11.71
C ALA A 162 -11.68 -4.58 -10.75
N TYR A 163 -10.89 -4.33 -9.71
CA TYR A 163 -10.62 -5.28 -8.64
C TYR A 163 -11.91 -5.57 -7.84
N LEU A 164 -12.63 -4.54 -7.39
CA LEU A 164 -13.88 -4.74 -6.64
C LEU A 164 -14.95 -5.47 -7.46
N ALA A 165 -14.95 -5.29 -8.78
CA ALA A 165 -15.88 -5.96 -9.69
C ALA A 165 -15.41 -7.35 -10.14
N ALA A 166 -14.19 -7.77 -9.77
CA ALA A 166 -13.64 -9.04 -10.22
C ALA A 166 -14.43 -10.22 -9.61
N PRO A 167 -14.91 -11.17 -10.43
CA PRO A 167 -15.58 -12.34 -9.90
C PRO A 167 -14.57 -13.22 -9.16
N HIS A 168 -15.02 -13.88 -8.11
CA HIS A 168 -14.27 -14.89 -7.38
C HIS A 168 -15.20 -16.06 -7.03
N ARG A 169 -14.66 -17.27 -7.04
CA ARG A 169 -15.42 -18.52 -6.81
C ARG A 169 -15.17 -19.08 -5.42
N SER A 170 -14.21 -18.52 -4.70
CA SER A 170 -13.82 -18.96 -3.36
C SER A 170 -13.20 -17.81 -2.57
N ALA A 171 -13.16 -17.96 -1.25
CA ALA A 171 -12.44 -17.03 -0.38
C ALA A 171 -10.93 -17.00 -0.69
N ALA A 172 -10.34 -18.11 -1.15
CA ALA A 172 -8.93 -18.15 -1.53
C ALA A 172 -8.64 -17.27 -2.76
N GLU A 173 -9.52 -17.30 -3.75
CA GLU A 173 -9.43 -16.45 -4.94
C GLU A 173 -9.68 -14.98 -4.60
N GLN A 174 -10.68 -14.68 -3.75
CA GLN A 174 -10.90 -13.32 -3.24
C GLN A 174 -9.67 -12.78 -2.51
N ASN A 175 -9.11 -13.58 -1.60
CA ASN A 175 -7.91 -13.22 -0.85
C ASN A 175 -6.72 -12.99 -1.78
N GLU A 176 -6.58 -13.75 -2.87
CA GLU A 176 -5.53 -13.49 -3.87
C GLU A 176 -5.75 -12.17 -4.62
N GLN A 177 -6.98 -11.85 -4.99
CA GLN A 177 -7.31 -10.58 -5.63
C GLN A 177 -7.00 -9.39 -4.69
N GLU A 178 -7.34 -9.53 -3.40
CA GLU A 178 -6.95 -8.58 -2.34
C GLU A 178 -5.41 -8.44 -2.24
N ARG A 179 -4.67 -9.56 -2.17
CA ARG A 179 -3.19 -9.53 -2.16
C ARG A 179 -2.61 -8.82 -3.37
N ARG A 180 -3.12 -9.09 -4.58
CA ARG A 180 -2.65 -8.45 -5.82
C ARG A 180 -2.87 -6.94 -5.78
N GLN A 181 -4.03 -6.48 -5.31
CA GLN A 181 -4.32 -5.05 -5.14
C GLN A 181 -3.39 -4.40 -4.11
N SER A 182 -3.21 -5.02 -2.95
CA SER A 182 -2.33 -4.53 -1.88
C SER A 182 -0.87 -4.45 -2.32
N LEU A 183 -0.31 -5.55 -2.85
CA LEU A 183 1.08 -5.61 -3.32
C LEU A 183 1.37 -4.61 -4.45
N GLN A 184 0.37 -4.32 -5.28
CA GLN A 184 0.52 -3.30 -6.31
C GLN A 184 0.57 -1.89 -5.71
N ALA A 185 -0.25 -1.59 -4.70
CA ALA A 185 -0.21 -0.30 -4.02
C ALA A 185 1.17 -0.08 -3.36
N GLU A 186 1.71 -1.11 -2.72
CA GLU A 186 3.04 -1.13 -2.10
C GLU A 186 4.17 -0.95 -3.12
N CYS A 187 4.09 -1.64 -4.27
CA CYS A 187 5.04 -1.43 -5.38
C CYS A 187 4.97 -0.01 -5.94
N LEU A 188 3.78 0.52 -6.18
CA LEU A 188 3.59 1.89 -6.67
C LEU A 188 4.07 2.93 -5.64
N GLY A 189 3.92 2.63 -4.34
CA GLY A 189 4.53 3.39 -3.25
C GLY A 189 6.05 3.44 -3.39
N GLY A 190 6.69 2.28 -3.54
CA GLY A 190 8.13 2.19 -3.81
C GLY A 190 8.56 2.95 -5.07
N ALA A 191 7.75 2.93 -6.15
CA ALA A 191 8.01 3.70 -7.36
C ALA A 191 7.99 5.23 -7.10
N PHE A 192 7.11 5.70 -6.22
CA PHE A 192 7.15 7.09 -5.76
C PHE A 192 8.37 7.39 -4.89
N VAL A 193 8.76 6.49 -3.97
CA VAL A 193 9.98 6.68 -3.17
C VAL A 193 11.19 6.85 -4.10
N LYS A 194 11.26 6.09 -5.20
CA LYS A 194 12.30 6.26 -6.23
C LYS A 194 12.26 7.61 -6.91
N SER A 195 11.07 8.13 -7.22
CA SER A 195 10.87 9.46 -7.79
C SER A 195 11.39 10.57 -6.87
N ALA A 196 11.32 10.40 -5.55
CA ALA A 196 11.89 11.31 -4.57
C ALA A 196 13.39 11.06 -4.27
N TRP A 197 13.96 9.94 -4.73
CA TRP A 197 15.33 9.52 -4.37
C TRP A 197 16.37 10.03 -5.38
N PRO A 198 17.54 10.56 -4.93
CA PRO A 198 17.98 10.69 -3.54
C PRO A 198 17.25 11.83 -2.80
N MET A 199 16.89 11.57 -1.53
CA MET A 199 16.31 12.57 -0.65
C MET A 199 17.39 13.19 0.25
N THR A 200 17.21 14.47 0.58
CA THR A 200 18.07 15.16 1.56
C THR A 200 18.04 14.40 2.89
N ASP A 201 19.22 14.24 3.51
CA ASP A 201 19.41 13.54 4.79
C ASP A 201 18.99 12.05 4.83
N ARG A 202 18.74 11.43 3.66
CA ARG A 202 18.49 9.98 3.54
C ARG A 202 19.63 9.27 2.85
N THR A 203 19.87 8.04 3.30
CA THR A 203 20.89 7.14 2.76
C THR A 203 20.31 5.75 2.48
N ASP A 204 21.06 4.92 1.76
CA ASP A 204 20.67 3.51 1.53
C ASP A 204 20.51 2.71 2.83
N LYS A 205 21.11 3.17 3.95
CA LYS A 205 20.91 2.57 5.27
C LYS A 205 19.49 2.83 5.78
N ASP A 206 18.92 4.01 5.54
CA ASP A 206 17.54 4.33 5.91
C ASP A 206 16.55 3.46 5.13
N TRP A 207 16.81 3.27 3.83
CA TRP A 207 16.04 2.36 3.00
C TRP A 207 16.12 0.91 3.48
N THR A 208 17.34 0.43 3.78
CA THR A 208 17.56 -0.92 4.30
C THR A 208 16.90 -1.12 5.67
N TYR A 209 16.97 -0.12 6.55
CA TYR A 209 16.30 -0.15 7.84
C TYR A 209 14.79 -0.20 7.68
N PHE A 210 14.21 0.64 6.81
CA PHE A 210 12.78 0.57 6.48
C PHE A 210 12.35 -0.82 5.99
N LEU A 211 13.07 -1.40 5.03
CA LEU A 211 12.78 -2.76 4.55
C LEU A 211 12.88 -3.80 5.68
N SER A 212 13.66 -3.58 6.74
CA SER A 212 13.69 -4.46 7.90
C SER A 212 12.41 -4.37 8.76
N LEU A 213 11.74 -3.21 8.76
CA LEU A 213 10.48 -2.96 9.48
C LEU A 213 9.27 -3.56 8.79
N VAL A 214 9.30 -3.71 7.46
CA VAL A 214 8.20 -4.27 6.65
C VAL A 214 7.87 -5.70 7.08
N GLN A 215 6.60 -5.96 7.37
CA GLN A 215 6.03 -7.26 7.70
C GLN A 215 4.75 -7.48 6.90
N GLY A 216 4.63 -8.66 6.29
CA GLY A 216 3.41 -9.10 5.61
C GLY A 216 2.51 -9.93 6.52
N ASP A 217 1.62 -10.72 5.91
CA ASP A 217 0.67 -11.61 6.60
C ASP A 217 1.39 -12.59 7.53
N GLY A 218 1.03 -12.55 8.82
CA GLY A 218 1.44 -13.52 9.82
C GLY A 218 0.73 -14.87 9.70
N PRO A 219 1.10 -15.87 10.54
CA PRO A 219 0.58 -17.24 10.46
C PRO A 219 -0.94 -17.37 10.64
N HIS A 220 -1.59 -16.40 11.29
CA HIS A 220 -3.03 -16.42 11.59
C HIS A 220 -3.81 -15.31 10.89
N ASP A 221 -3.14 -14.55 10.02
CA ASP A 221 -3.76 -13.44 9.32
C ASP A 221 -4.53 -13.93 8.09
N ARG A 222 -5.58 -13.19 7.74
CA ARG A 222 -6.22 -13.37 6.44
C ARG A 222 -5.20 -12.95 5.38
N ARG A 223 -4.83 -13.90 4.51
CA ARG A 223 -3.78 -13.74 3.50
C ARG A 223 -4.15 -12.66 2.47
N THR A 224 -3.99 -11.37 2.77
CA THR A 224 -4.58 -10.26 1.97
C THR A 224 -3.61 -9.12 1.67
N ILE A 225 -2.43 -9.12 2.29
CA ILE A 225 -1.33 -8.21 1.94
C ILE A 225 -0.12 -8.94 1.34
N GLY A 226 -0.02 -10.26 1.50
CA GLY A 226 1.07 -11.10 1.03
C GLY A 226 2.07 -11.43 2.13
N SER A 227 2.90 -12.45 1.91
CA SER A 227 4.01 -12.77 2.82
C SER A 227 4.99 -11.60 2.93
N THR A 228 5.74 -11.53 4.05
CA THR A 228 6.82 -10.55 4.23
C THR A 228 7.82 -10.56 3.07
N ALA A 229 8.11 -11.73 2.50
CA ALA A 229 9.00 -11.86 1.35
C ALA A 229 8.39 -11.24 0.07
N SER A 230 7.13 -11.55 -0.25
CA SER A 230 6.43 -10.96 -1.39
C SER A 230 6.33 -9.44 -1.26
N LEU A 231 5.95 -8.95 -0.08
CA LEU A 231 5.79 -7.53 0.20
C LEU A 231 7.09 -6.75 -0.04
N LYS A 232 8.19 -7.17 0.58
CA LYS A 232 9.52 -6.56 0.38
C LYS A 232 9.97 -6.62 -1.08
N LYS A 233 9.67 -7.72 -1.78
CA LYS A 233 10.03 -7.89 -3.20
C LYS A 233 9.29 -6.88 -4.08
N TRP A 234 8.00 -6.66 -3.87
CA TRP A 234 7.21 -5.71 -4.67
C TRP A 234 7.55 -4.26 -4.36
N ILE A 235 7.71 -3.90 -3.08
CA ILE A 235 8.21 -2.57 -2.68
C ILE A 235 9.57 -2.27 -3.34
N SER A 236 10.52 -3.20 -3.23
CA SER A 236 11.86 -3.06 -3.82
C SER A 236 11.82 -2.98 -5.35
N ARG A 237 10.89 -3.70 -5.99
CA ARG A 237 10.72 -3.67 -7.46
C ARG A 237 10.26 -2.30 -7.95
N GLY A 238 9.30 -1.70 -7.26
CA GLY A 238 8.86 -0.33 -7.52
C GLY A 238 10.01 0.65 -7.33
N PHE A 239 10.70 0.56 -6.18
CA PHE A 239 11.85 1.43 -5.88
C PHE A 239 13.00 1.30 -6.89
N ALA A 240 13.27 0.10 -7.39
CA ALA A 240 14.35 -0.11 -8.36
C ALA A 240 14.09 0.58 -9.70
N THR A 241 12.83 0.69 -10.12
CA THR A 241 12.48 1.13 -11.48
C THR A 241 11.86 2.52 -11.53
N GLY A 242 11.09 2.91 -10.51
CA GLY A 242 10.27 4.12 -10.57
C GLY A 242 9.15 4.05 -11.62
N ASP A 243 8.87 2.86 -12.18
CA ASP A 243 7.96 2.68 -13.31
C ASP A 243 6.73 1.85 -12.90
N PRO A 244 5.49 2.34 -13.09
CA PRO A 244 4.27 1.59 -12.81
C PRO A 244 4.16 0.27 -13.57
N ALA A 245 4.79 0.13 -14.74
CA ALA A 245 4.87 -1.13 -15.51
C ALA A 245 5.43 -2.28 -14.67
N SER A 246 6.40 -1.97 -13.80
CA SER A 246 7.03 -2.96 -12.92
C SER A 246 6.08 -3.48 -11.85
N CYS A 247 4.97 -2.79 -11.60
CA CYS A 247 4.00 -3.05 -10.53
C CYS A 247 2.74 -3.80 -10.99
N ASN A 248 2.77 -4.43 -12.17
CA ASN A 248 1.66 -5.25 -12.65
C ASN A 248 1.59 -6.60 -11.90
N THR A 249 0.96 -6.59 -10.73
CA THR A 249 0.74 -7.80 -9.91
C THR A 249 -0.31 -8.71 -10.51
N TRP A 250 -1.17 -8.23 -11.41
CA TRP A 250 -2.32 -8.98 -11.95
C TRP A 250 -1.93 -10.00 -13.02
N THR A 251 -0.77 -9.81 -13.67
CA THR A 251 -0.17 -10.78 -14.61
C THR A 251 0.87 -11.68 -13.96
N ALA A 252 1.25 -11.40 -12.71
CA ALA A 252 2.22 -12.19 -11.98
C ALA A 252 1.67 -13.59 -11.60
N PRO A 253 2.52 -14.63 -11.53
CA PRO A 253 2.09 -15.94 -11.03
C PRO A 253 1.70 -15.85 -9.54
N SER A 254 0.79 -16.72 -9.08
CA SER A 254 0.30 -16.71 -7.69
C SER A 254 1.43 -16.82 -6.65
N SER A 255 2.52 -17.52 -6.97
CA SER A 255 3.71 -17.63 -6.10
C SER A 255 4.44 -16.30 -5.89
N ALA A 256 4.33 -15.36 -6.83
CA ALA A 256 4.90 -14.02 -6.69
C ALA A 256 4.00 -13.07 -5.89
N VAL A 257 2.77 -13.47 -5.56
CA VAL A 257 1.78 -12.68 -4.81
C VAL A 257 1.24 -13.43 -3.58
N ALA A 258 2.00 -14.40 -3.09
CA ALA A 258 1.68 -15.25 -1.94
C ALA A 258 2.02 -14.60 -0.58
#